data_AF-A0A484B3K8-F1
#
_entry.id   AF-A0A484B3K8-F1
#
_cell.length_a   1.000
_cell.length_b   1.000
_cell.length_c   1.000
_cell.angle_alpha   90.00
_cell.angle_beta   90.00
_cell.angle_gamma   90.00
#
_symmetry.space_group_name_H-M   'P 1'
#
loop_
_entity.id
_entity.type
_entity.pdbx_description
1 polymer ?
#
loop_
_entity_poly.entity_id
_entity_poly.type
_entity_poly.pdbx_seq_one_letter_code
_entity_poly.pdbx_strand_id
1 'polypeptide(L)'
;MPSQILNDGSGSGSLNNAASLLGASPNAITVKTAYNGQVIITTIDKNITYEDLCYEIRNICRFPIDQPFTIKWVDEENDPCTISTDMELNEAIRLYEMNYDSQLVIHA
;
A
#
# COMPACT_ATOMS: atom_id res chain seq x y z
N MET A 1 37.63 -40.75 23.03
CA MET A 1 37.88 -39.46 22.35
C MET A 1 38.08 -39.76 20.86
N PRO A 2 37.64 -38.95 19.87
CA PRO A 2 36.82 -37.71 19.83
C PRO A 2 35.45 -37.96 19.12
N SER A 3 34.34 -37.25 19.36
CA SER A 3 33.90 -35.87 19.04
C SER A 3 33.06 -35.74 17.75
N GLN A 4 31.90 -35.08 17.90
CA GLN A 4 31.03 -34.41 16.90
C GLN A 4 30.13 -35.35 16.05
N ILE A 5 28.86 -35.05 15.77
CA ILE A 5 28.25 -33.78 15.31
C ILE A 5 26.80 -33.64 15.81
N LEU A 6 26.42 -32.38 16.07
CA LEU A 6 25.10 -31.89 16.51
C LEU A 6 24.03 -31.96 15.40
N ASN A 7 22.87 -32.49 15.79
CA ASN A 7 21.52 -31.95 15.68
C ASN A 7 21.14 -30.87 14.62
N ASP A 8 20.02 -31.18 13.95
CA ASP A 8 18.91 -30.35 13.44
C ASP A 8 19.13 -29.21 12.44
N GLY A 9 18.24 -29.16 11.46
CA GLY A 9 17.89 -27.90 10.79
C GLY A 9 17.35 -28.06 9.37
N SER A 10 16.06 -28.36 9.27
CA SER A 10 15.23 -28.01 8.12
C SER A 10 15.44 -26.53 7.74
N GLY A 11 15.57 -26.21 6.45
CA GLY A 11 15.74 -24.82 6.04
C GLY A 11 15.91 -24.63 4.54
N SER A 12 14.90 -25.00 3.77
CA SER A 12 14.64 -24.39 2.47
C SER A 12 14.64 -22.87 2.61
N GLY A 13 15.50 -22.17 1.87
CA GLY A 13 15.59 -20.71 1.93
C GLY A 13 16.32 -20.13 0.72
N SER A 14 15.64 -20.18 -0.43
CA SER A 14 16.00 -19.41 -1.63
C SER A 14 15.52 -17.97 -1.45
N LEU A 15 16.39 -16.96 -1.45
CA LEU A 15 16.03 -15.54 -1.56
C LEU A 15 17.20 -14.82 -2.29
N ASN A 16 17.23 -14.77 -3.62
CA ASN A 16 16.49 -13.92 -4.57
C ASN A 16 17.07 -12.50 -4.74
N ASN A 17 17.60 -12.28 -5.96
CA ASN A 17 17.55 -11.08 -6.79
C ASN A 17 17.93 -9.71 -6.21
N ALA A 18 19.22 -9.38 -6.36
CA ALA A 18 19.66 -8.02 -6.65
C ALA A 18 19.41 -7.69 -8.13
N ALA A 19 18.18 -7.28 -8.49
CA ALA A 19 17.88 -6.47 -9.68
C ALA A 19 16.35 -6.34 -9.91
N SER A 20 15.71 -5.37 -9.26
CA SER A 20 14.54 -4.70 -9.85
C SER A 20 14.60 -3.23 -9.47
N LEU A 21 15.52 -2.52 -10.11
CA LEU A 21 15.76 -1.09 -9.85
C LEU A 21 14.90 -0.18 -10.73
N LEU A 22 14.04 -0.71 -11.61
CA LEU A 22 13.14 0.08 -12.48
C LEU A 22 11.85 -0.68 -12.90
N GLY A 23 11.52 -1.79 -12.27
CA GLY A 23 10.33 -2.59 -12.60
C GLY A 23 9.31 -2.50 -11.48
N ALA A 24 8.10 -2.04 -11.79
CA ALA A 24 6.97 -2.01 -10.88
C ALA A 24 6.98 -3.26 -9.99
N SER A 25 7.17 -3.07 -8.69
CA SER A 25 7.06 -4.17 -7.73
C SER A 25 5.69 -4.81 -8.00
N PRO A 26 5.58 -6.12 -8.24
CA PRO A 26 4.28 -6.76 -8.50
C PRO A 26 3.31 -6.57 -7.33
N ASN A 27 3.84 -6.17 -6.18
CA ASN A 27 3.14 -5.88 -4.95
C ASN A 27 2.86 -4.39 -4.70
N ALA A 28 3.02 -3.54 -5.70
CA ALA A 28 2.81 -2.10 -5.56
C ALA A 28 1.68 -1.62 -6.47
N ILE A 29 0.87 -0.68 -5.98
CA ILE A 29 -0.17 -0.01 -6.75
C ILE A 29 0.14 1.47 -6.84
N THR A 30 -0.05 2.05 -8.02
CA THR A 30 0.10 3.49 -8.20
C THR A 30 -1.23 4.14 -7.90
N VAL A 31 -1.26 5.09 -6.98
CA VAL A 31 -2.46 5.81 -6.59
C VAL A 31 -2.30 7.29 -6.88
N LYS A 32 -3.32 7.88 -7.50
CA LYS A 32 -3.41 9.33 -7.65
C LYS A 32 -4.13 9.88 -6.42
N THR A 33 -3.42 10.54 -5.54
CA THR A 33 -3.95 11.19 -4.34
C THR A 33 -4.32 12.65 -4.67
N ALA A 34 -5.61 12.99 -4.64
CA ALA A 34 -6.07 14.37 -4.80
C ALA A 34 -6.29 15.02 -3.42
N TYR A 35 -5.61 16.15 -3.16
CA TYR A 35 -5.77 16.93 -1.93
C TYR A 35 -5.55 18.43 -2.19
N ASN A 36 -6.47 19.28 -1.71
CA ASN A 36 -6.40 20.75 -1.81
C ASN A 36 -6.09 21.28 -3.23
N GLY A 37 -6.72 20.67 -4.26
CA GLY A 37 -6.51 21.02 -5.67
C GLY A 37 -5.19 20.51 -6.28
N GLN A 38 -4.37 19.79 -5.52
CA GLN A 38 -3.15 19.14 -5.99
C GLN A 38 -3.38 17.65 -6.19
N VAL A 39 -2.78 17.10 -7.24
CA VAL A 39 -2.76 15.65 -7.49
C VAL A 39 -1.34 15.16 -7.29
N ILE A 40 -1.17 14.24 -6.36
CA ILE A 40 0.11 13.63 -6.00
C ILE A 40 0.04 12.17 -6.44
N ILE A 41 1.04 11.70 -7.19
CA ILE A 41 1.11 10.29 -7.60
C ILE A 41 2.06 9.59 -6.65
N THR A 42 1.55 8.62 -5.91
CA THR A 42 2.35 7.80 -4.99
C THR A 42 2.17 6.32 -5.29
N THR A 43 3.08 5.52 -4.78
CA THR A 43 3.05 4.08 -4.89
C THR A 43 2.86 3.51 -3.50
N ILE A 44 1.82 2.70 -3.31
CA ILE A 44 1.54 2.03 -2.03
C ILE A 44 1.65 0.52 -2.21
N ASP A 45 2.05 -0.17 -1.14
CA ASP A 45 2.12 -1.64 -1.13
C ASP A 45 0.70 -2.23 -1.11
N LYS A 46 0.46 -3.32 -1.83
CA LYS A 46 -0.80 -4.07 -1.82
C LYS A 46 -1.11 -4.69 -0.46
N ASN A 47 -0.08 -4.92 0.35
CA ASN A 47 -0.20 -5.49 1.69
C ASN A 47 -0.17 -4.41 2.79
N ILE A 48 -0.27 -3.12 2.42
CA ILE A 48 -0.31 -2.02 3.38
C ILE A 48 -1.56 -2.15 4.27
N THR A 49 -1.39 -1.85 5.55
CA THR A 49 -2.54 -1.73 6.46
C THR A 49 -3.19 -0.37 6.32
N TYR A 50 -4.45 -0.25 6.75
CA TYR A 50 -5.14 1.04 6.79
C TYR A 50 -4.42 2.05 7.67
N GLU A 51 -3.83 1.59 8.79
CA GLU A 51 -3.05 2.45 9.68
C GLU A 51 -1.80 3.00 8.98
N ASP A 52 -1.03 2.13 8.31
CA ASP A 52 0.15 2.53 7.55
C ASP A 52 -0.21 3.47 6.39
N LEU A 53 -1.31 3.20 5.69
CA LEU A 53 -1.83 4.10 4.66
C LEU A 53 -2.15 5.48 5.22
N CYS A 54 -2.73 5.56 6.42
CA CYS A 54 -3.01 6.83 7.07
C CYS A 54 -1.72 7.59 7.39
N TYR A 55 -0.67 6.90 7.87
CA TYR A 55 0.63 7.51 8.10
C TYR A 55 1.26 8.04 6.81
N GLU A 56 1.22 7.26 5.72
CA GLU A 56 1.72 7.66 4.40
C GLU A 56 0.99 8.90 3.88
N ILE A 57 -0.35 8.88 3.86
CA ILE A 57 -1.16 10.02 3.40
C ILE A 57 -0.89 11.27 4.23
N ARG A 58 -0.73 11.13 5.55
CA ARG A 58 -0.35 12.23 6.45
C ARG A 58 1.02 12.80 6.11
N ASN A 59 1.99 11.96 5.79
CA ASN A 59 3.34 12.38 5.39
C ASN A 59 3.35 13.05 4.00
N ILE A 60 2.57 12.51 3.06
CA ILE A 60 2.42 13.00 1.68
C ILE A 60 1.73 14.37 1.66
N CYS A 61 0.56 14.47 2.30
CA CYS A 61 -0.26 15.68 2.31
C CYS A 61 0.19 16.70 3.37
N ARG A 62 1.18 16.35 4.20
CA ARG A 62 1.74 17.19 5.28
C ARG A 62 0.68 17.62 6.29
N PHE A 63 -0.22 16.70 6.66
CA PHE A 63 -1.24 16.97 7.67
C PHE A 63 -0.63 17.16 9.08
N PRO A 64 -1.05 18.19 9.84
CA PRO A 64 -0.76 18.31 11.26
C PRO A 64 -1.27 17.07 12.02
N ILE A 65 -0.51 16.53 12.99
CA ILE A 65 -0.80 15.28 13.71
C ILE A 65 -2.26 15.20 14.22
N ASP A 66 -2.82 16.32 14.68
CA ASP A 66 -4.17 16.40 15.25
C ASP A 66 -5.28 16.68 14.23
N GLN A 67 -4.94 16.92 12.96
CA GLN A 67 -5.94 17.11 11.92
C GLN A 67 -6.55 15.76 11.51
N PRO A 68 -7.87 15.58 11.66
CA PRO A 68 -8.56 14.42 11.11
C PRO A 68 -8.66 14.55 9.59
N PHE A 69 -8.65 13.41 8.90
CA PHE A 69 -8.90 13.34 7.46
C PHE A 69 -9.68 12.06 7.14
N THR A 70 -10.21 12.00 5.93
CA THR A 70 -10.96 10.86 5.40
C THR A 70 -10.35 10.49 4.05
N ILE A 71 -10.08 9.20 3.88
CA ILE A 71 -9.60 8.63 2.63
C ILE A 71 -10.82 8.15 1.85
N LYS A 72 -10.91 8.53 0.57
CA LYS A 72 -11.93 8.02 -0.33
C LYS A 72 -11.28 7.39 -1.55
N TRP A 73 -11.75 6.22 -1.93
CA TRP A 73 -11.43 5.59 -3.21
C TRP A 73 -12.48 5.99 -4.24
N VAL A 74 -12.06 6.32 -5.45
CA VAL A 74 -12.97 6.50 -6.58
C VAL A 74 -13.00 5.21 -7.37
N ASP A 75 -14.15 4.55 -7.40
CA ASP A 75 -14.34 3.30 -8.13
C ASP A 75 -14.52 3.52 -9.64
N GLU A 76 -14.86 2.44 -10.36
CA GLU A 76 -15.06 2.44 -11.82
C GLU A 76 -16.30 3.23 -12.26
N GLU A 77 -17.27 3.41 -11.37
CA GLU A 77 -18.49 4.20 -11.61
C GLU A 77 -18.27 5.69 -11.28
N ASN A 78 -17.03 6.06 -10.95
CA ASN A 78 -16.62 7.38 -10.45
C ASN A 78 -17.27 7.76 -9.11
N ASP A 79 -17.69 6.77 -8.33
CA ASP A 79 -18.30 6.99 -7.03
C ASP A 79 -17.24 7.01 -5.91
N PRO A 80 -17.24 8.03 -5.04
CA PRO A 80 -16.30 8.12 -3.94
C PRO A 80 -16.74 7.24 -2.77
N CYS A 81 -16.13 6.07 -2.63
CA CYS A 81 -16.28 5.17 -1.50
C CYS A 81 -15.31 5.52 -0.36
N THR A 82 -15.76 5.48 0.89
CA THR A 82 -14.88 5.81 2.03
C THR A 82 -14.04 4.60 2.44
N ILE A 83 -12.76 4.82 2.69
CA ILE A 83 -11.88 3.81 3.30
C ILE A 83 -11.63 4.24 4.75
N SER A 84 -12.07 3.40 5.68
CA SER A 84 -11.94 3.58 7.13
C SER A 84 -11.45 2.34 7.87
N THR A 85 -11.38 1.20 7.17
CA THR A 85 -11.01 -0.11 7.71
C THR A 85 -10.09 -0.86 6.75
N ASP A 86 -9.33 -1.84 7.26
CA ASP A 86 -8.52 -2.74 6.44
C ASP A 86 -9.38 -3.51 5.42
N MET A 87 -10.63 -3.86 5.77
CA MET A 87 -11.52 -4.58 4.86
C MET A 87 -11.85 -3.75 3.61
N GLU A 88 -12.18 -2.46 3.79
CA GLU A 88 -12.46 -1.53 2.69
C GLU A 88 -11.20 -1.27 1.84
N LEU A 89 -10.04 -1.17 2.49
CA LEU A 89 -8.76 -1.02 1.79
C LEU A 89 -8.44 -2.24 0.92
N ASN A 90 -8.60 -3.45 1.45
CA ASN A 90 -8.37 -4.67 0.70
C ASN A 90 -9.29 -4.78 -0.52
N GLU A 91 -10.55 -4.37 -0.40
CA GLU A 91 -11.48 -4.36 -1.54
C GLU A 91 -11.07 -3.32 -2.59
N ALA A 92 -10.64 -2.12 -2.19
CA ALA A 92 -10.13 -1.11 -3.10
C ALA A 92 -8.89 -1.60 -3.88
N ILE A 93 -7.96 -2.28 -3.20
CA ILE A 93 -6.77 -2.88 -3.83
C ILE A 93 -7.17 -4.00 -4.80
N ARG A 94 -8.14 -4.85 -4.43
CA ARG A 94 -8.66 -5.91 -5.30
C ARG A 94 -9.30 -5.33 -6.57
N LEU A 95 -10.05 -4.23 -6.45
CA LEU A 95 -10.66 -3.53 -7.59
C LEU A 95 -9.61 -2.91 -8.52
N TYR A 96 -8.52 -2.36 -7.96
CA TYR A 96 -7.41 -1.88 -8.78
C TYR A 96 -6.80 -2.98 -9.66
N GLU A 97 -6.64 -4.21 -9.15
CA GLU A 97 -6.08 -5.30 -9.93
C GLU A 97 -6.97 -5.74 -11.10
N MET A 98 -8.29 -5.49 -11.02
CA MET A 98 -9.22 -5.79 -12.10
C MET A 98 -9.23 -4.72 -13.20
N ASN A 99 -9.16 -3.45 -12.82
CA ASN A 99 -9.40 -2.33 -13.74
C ASN A 99 -8.15 -1.48 -14.09
N TYR A 100 -7.06 -1.62 -13.34
CA TYR A 100 -5.81 -0.85 -13.47
C TYR A 100 -5.95 0.69 -13.44
N ASP A 101 -7.12 1.20 -13.07
CA ASP A 101 -7.34 2.61 -12.79
C ASP A 101 -7.61 2.80 -11.29
N SER A 102 -6.85 3.67 -10.66
CA SER A 102 -6.88 3.90 -9.21
C SER A 102 -6.67 5.37 -8.89
N GLN A 103 -7.69 5.95 -8.29
CA GLN A 103 -7.66 7.30 -7.76
C GLN A 103 -8.10 7.30 -6.30
N LEU A 104 -7.25 7.85 -5.44
CA LEU A 104 -7.55 8.17 -4.05
C LEU A 104 -7.87 9.67 -3.95
N VAL A 105 -9.00 10.02 -3.37
CA VAL A 105 -9.37 11.39 -3.05
C VAL A 105 -9.32 11.55 -1.55
N ILE A 106 -8.56 12.54 -1.07
CA ILE A 106 -8.43 12.83 0.35
C ILE A 106 -9.26 14.05 0.69
N HIS A 107 -10.08 13.92 1.72
CA HIS A 107 -10.86 15.01 2.30
C HIS A 107 -10.36 15.26 3.72
N ALA A 108 -10.07 16.50 4.09
CA ALA A 108 -9.52 16.86 5.41
C ALA A 108 -10.13 18.14 5.97
#